data_AF-A0AA38IYU4-F1
#
_entry.id   AF-A0AA38IYU4-F1
#
_cell.length_a   1.000
_cell.length_b   1.000
_cell.length_c   1.000
_cell.angle_alpha   90.00
_cell.angle_beta   90.00
_cell.angle_gamma   90.00
#
_symmetry.space_group_name_H-M   'P 1'
#
loop_
_entity.id
_entity.type
_entity.pdbx_description
1 polymer ?
#
loop_
_entity_poly.entity_id
_entity_poly.type
_entity_poly.pdbx_seq_one_letter_code
_entity_poly.pdbx_strand_id
1 'polypeptide(L)'
;MGRKYKRKVGSRSYRDYTEEKLEEALTKVTDFNWSIKKAAKLYGIPYGSLYNKYKGLHVKKVGGQTVFTHEEEKAIVRSAIHVAIGVFLYV
;
A
#
# COMPACT_ATOMS: atom_id res chain seq x y z
N MET A 1 -20.63 -26.38 11.30
CA MET A 1 -19.86 -25.81 10.16
C MET A 1 -19.76 -24.31 10.32
N GLY A 2 -18.55 -23.74 10.38
CA GLY A 2 -18.34 -22.30 10.47
C GLY A 2 -18.71 -21.59 9.17
N ARG A 3 -19.37 -20.43 9.26
CA ARG A 3 -19.68 -19.60 8.09
C ARG A 3 -18.37 -19.22 7.38
N LYS A 4 -18.24 -19.55 6.08
CA LYS A 4 -17.12 -19.09 5.22
C LYS A 4 -17.33 -17.62 4.85
N TYR A 5 -16.87 -16.71 5.70
CA TYR A 5 -17.01 -15.28 5.46
C TYR A 5 -16.04 -14.79 4.37
N LYS A 6 -16.57 -14.44 3.18
CA LYS A 6 -15.85 -13.70 2.14
C LYS A 6 -16.24 -12.23 2.23
N ARG A 7 -15.29 -11.34 2.54
CA ARG A 7 -15.56 -9.89 2.62
C ARG A 7 -15.84 -9.31 1.24
N LYS A 8 -16.79 -8.38 1.15
CA LYS A 8 -17.01 -7.55 -0.04
C LYS A 8 -15.82 -6.60 -0.22
N VAL A 9 -15.30 -6.51 -1.43
CA VAL A 9 -14.32 -5.48 -1.80
C VAL A 9 -14.97 -4.11 -1.59
N GLY A 10 -14.28 -3.19 -0.89
CA GLY A 10 -14.82 -1.88 -0.51
C GLY A 10 -15.54 -1.80 0.84
N SER A 11 -15.65 -2.89 1.63
CA SER A 11 -16.27 -2.80 2.97
C SER A 11 -15.47 -1.99 3.99
N ARG A 12 -14.20 -1.66 3.70
CA ARG A 12 -13.36 -0.85 4.57
C ARG A 12 -13.50 0.62 4.18
N SER A 13 -14.29 1.37 4.95
CA SER A 13 -14.55 2.81 4.78
C SER A 13 -13.30 3.73 4.86
N TYR A 14 -12.14 3.20 5.27
CA TYR A 14 -10.94 4.02 5.48
C TYR A 14 -10.29 4.54 4.18
N ARG A 15 -10.69 4.02 2.99
CA ARG A 15 -10.07 4.43 1.71
C ARG A 15 -11.06 4.28 0.56
N ASP A 16 -12.16 5.03 0.61
CA ASP A 16 -13.23 5.02 -0.40
C ASP A 16 -12.85 5.76 -1.70
N TYR A 17 -11.56 5.81 -2.04
CA TYR A 17 -11.02 6.40 -3.26
C TYR A 17 -10.00 5.48 -3.90
N THR A 18 -9.97 5.46 -5.24
CA THR A 18 -9.02 4.66 -6.02
C THR A 18 -7.64 5.31 -6.04
N GLU A 19 -6.60 4.50 -6.27
CA GLU A 19 -5.23 5.02 -6.39
C GLU A 19 -5.09 5.95 -7.61
N GLU A 20 -5.75 5.62 -8.71
CA GLU A 20 -5.81 6.44 -9.93
C GLU A 20 -6.31 7.87 -9.63
N LYS A 21 -7.42 8.00 -8.88
CA LYS A 21 -7.94 9.32 -8.48
C LYS A 21 -7.00 10.08 -7.56
N LEU A 22 -6.25 9.36 -6.73
CA LEU A 22 -5.25 9.98 -5.86
C LEU A 22 -4.08 10.54 -6.66
N GLU A 23 -3.56 9.77 -7.62
CA GLU A 23 -2.46 10.22 -8.49
C GLU A 23 -2.88 11.40 -9.39
N GLU A 24 -4.08 11.35 -9.98
CA GLU A 24 -4.64 12.49 -10.72
C GLU A 24 -4.80 13.73 -9.83
N ALA A 25 -5.31 13.58 -8.61
CA ALA A 25 -5.44 14.70 -7.68
C ALA A 25 -4.07 15.31 -7.33
N LEU A 26 -3.04 14.50 -7.15
CA LEU A 26 -1.69 14.95 -6.84
C LEU A 26 -1.06 15.69 -8.02
N THR A 27 -1.16 15.14 -9.24
CA THR A 27 -0.66 15.79 -10.46
C THR A 27 -1.37 17.13 -10.72
N LYS A 28 -2.67 17.23 -10.47
CA LYS A 28 -3.38 18.53 -10.56
C LYS A 28 -2.89 19.56 -9.55
N VAL A 29 -2.53 19.13 -8.35
CA VAL A 29 -1.98 20.02 -7.31
C VAL A 29 -0.57 20.48 -7.69
N THR A 30 0.29 19.61 -8.22
CA THR A 30 1.67 19.95 -8.60
C THR A 30 1.75 20.76 -9.89
N ASP A 31 1.04 20.35 -10.94
CA ASP A 31 1.27 20.84 -12.29
C ASP A 31 0.38 22.04 -12.62
N PHE A 32 -0.84 22.06 -12.08
CA PHE A 32 -1.85 23.09 -12.35
C PHE A 32 -2.03 24.08 -11.18
N ASN A 33 -1.15 24.03 -10.17
CA ASN A 33 -1.16 24.89 -8.98
C ASN A 33 -2.54 24.93 -8.27
N TRP A 34 -3.29 23.82 -8.32
CA TRP A 34 -4.58 23.73 -7.64
C TRP A 34 -4.40 23.70 -6.12
N SER A 35 -5.33 24.33 -5.41
CA SER A 35 -5.37 24.18 -3.96
C SER A 35 -5.76 22.75 -3.58
N ILE A 36 -5.09 22.20 -2.57
CA ILE A 36 -5.34 20.84 -2.07
C ILE A 36 -6.82 20.67 -1.66
N LYS A 37 -7.44 21.70 -1.11
CA LYS A 37 -8.89 21.70 -0.78
C LYS A 37 -9.77 21.55 -2.03
N LYS A 38 -9.42 22.23 -3.13
CA LYS A 38 -10.15 22.13 -4.41
C LYS A 38 -10.01 20.72 -4.99
N ALA A 39 -8.80 20.18 -5.04
CA ALA A 39 -8.56 18.81 -5.51
C ALA A 39 -9.28 17.77 -4.63
N ALA A 40 -9.19 17.88 -3.31
CA ALA A 40 -9.90 17.01 -2.37
C ALA A 40 -11.41 16.94 -2.63
N LYS A 41 -12.05 18.10 -2.86
CA LYS A 41 -13.50 18.16 -3.15
C LYS A 41 -13.86 17.54 -4.50
N LEU A 42 -13.07 17.80 -5.54
CA LEU A 42 -13.34 17.31 -6.90
C LEU A 42 -13.14 15.79 -7.03
N TYR A 43 -12.08 15.26 -6.41
CA TYR A 43 -11.74 13.85 -6.50
C TYR A 43 -12.38 12.99 -5.39
N GLY A 44 -13.11 13.61 -4.46
CA GLY A 44 -13.78 12.91 -3.35
C GLY A 44 -12.81 12.33 -2.33
N ILE A 45 -11.62 12.90 -2.20
CA ILE A 45 -10.57 12.42 -1.30
C ILE A 45 -10.56 13.32 -0.06
N PRO A 46 -10.54 12.75 1.16
CA PRO A 46 -10.40 13.56 2.37
C PRO A 46 -9.16 14.45 2.32
N TYR A 47 -9.32 15.73 2.68
CA TYR A 47 -8.24 16.71 2.64
C TYR A 47 -6.98 16.23 3.36
N GLY A 48 -7.12 15.67 4.57
CA GLY A 48 -5.98 15.18 5.35
C GLY A 48 -5.23 14.05 4.65
N SER A 49 -5.94 13.13 4.00
CA SER A 49 -5.33 12.04 3.23
C SER A 49 -4.53 12.57 2.04
N LEU A 50 -5.11 13.50 1.27
CA LEU A 50 -4.45 14.11 0.12
C LEU A 50 -3.25 14.96 0.56
N TYR A 51 -3.39 15.73 1.64
CA TYR A 51 -2.31 16.53 2.23
C TYR A 51 -1.15 15.67 2.70
N ASN A 52 -1.43 14.58 3.43
CA ASN A 52 -0.40 13.67 3.90
C ASN A 52 0.37 13.05 2.75
N LYS A 53 -0.33 12.65 1.68
CA LYS A 53 0.29 12.11 0.47
C LYS A 53 1.14 13.17 -0.26
N TYR A 54 0.62 14.38 -0.44
CA TYR A 54 1.35 15.50 -1.03
C TYR A 54 2.62 15.86 -0.25
N LYS A 55 2.57 15.81 1.09
CA LYS A 55 3.73 16.10 1.95
C LYS A 55 4.67 14.91 2.17
N GLY A 56 4.38 13.74 1.59
CA GLY A 56 5.19 12.54 1.85
C GLY A 56 5.13 12.10 3.33
N LEU A 57 4.02 12.36 4.02
CA LEU A 57 3.77 11.87 5.37
C LEU A 57 3.19 10.45 5.31
N HIS A 58 3.61 9.61 6.26
CA HIS A 58 3.11 8.23 6.40
C HIS A 58 3.28 7.37 5.12
N VAL A 59 4.34 7.60 4.34
CA VAL A 59 4.72 6.78 3.17
C VAL A 59 5.56 5.56 3.53
N LYS A 60 6.10 5.52 4.75
CA LYS A 60 6.87 4.37 5.24
C LYS A 60 6.03 3.11 5.16
N LYS A 61 6.66 1.99 4.79
CA LYS A 61 6.03 0.67 4.81
C LYS A 61 5.45 0.43 6.19
N VAL A 62 4.17 0.09 6.25
CA VAL A 62 3.51 -0.24 7.52
C VAL A 62 4.18 -1.49 8.11
N GLY A 63 4.57 -1.41 9.38
CA GLY A 63 5.33 -2.45 10.06
C GLY A 63 6.22 -1.88 11.16
N GLY A 64 6.70 -2.75 12.05
CA GLY A 64 7.73 -2.39 13.02
C GLY A 64 9.10 -2.25 12.37
N GLN A 65 10.11 -1.95 13.19
CA GLN A 65 11.50 -1.96 12.76
C GLN A 65 11.90 -3.36 12.29
N THR A 66 12.38 -3.48 11.05
CA THR A 66 12.94 -4.73 10.54
C THR A 66 14.35 -4.93 11.09
N VAL A 67 14.62 -6.10 11.65
CA VAL A 67 15.97 -6.49 12.10
C VAL A 67 16.88 -6.75 10.90
N PHE A 68 16.32 -7.33 9.83
CA PHE A 68 17.05 -7.65 8.60
C PHE A 68 16.86 -6.58 7.53
N THR A 69 17.85 -6.46 6.66
CA THR A 69 17.75 -5.70 5.41
C THR A 69 16.93 -6.47 4.36
N HIS A 70 16.42 -5.75 3.37
CA HIS A 70 15.60 -6.36 2.32
C HIS A 70 16.35 -7.43 1.50
N GLU A 71 17.67 -7.29 1.37
CA GLU A 71 18.52 -8.23 0.65
C GLU A 71 18.74 -9.51 1.47
N GLU A 72 18.97 -9.37 2.78
CA GLU A 72 19.08 -10.50 3.71
C GLU A 72 17.78 -11.30 3.80
N GLU A 73 16.63 -10.61 3.93
CA GLU A 73 15.31 -11.26 3.93
C GLU A 73 15.13 -12.11 2.66
N LYS A 74 15.51 -11.58 1.48
CA LYS A 74 15.44 -12.34 0.21
C LYS A 74 16.39 -13.53 0.20
N ALA A 75 17.62 -13.37 0.71
CA ALA A 75 18.60 -14.46 0.76
C ALA A 75 18.11 -15.60 1.65
N ILE A 76 17.56 -15.29 2.83
CA ILE A 76 16.98 -16.27 3.77
C ILE A 76 15.79 -16.99 3.14
N VAL A 77 14.89 -16.28 2.46
CA VAL A 77 13.74 -16.91 1.78
C VAL A 77 14.21 -17.83 0.65
N ARG A 78 15.18 -17.40 -0.16
CA ARG A 78 15.74 -18.22 -1.25
C ARG A 78 16.39 -19.50 -0.73
N SER A 79 17.20 -19.41 0.33
CA SER A 79 17.84 -20.59 0.92
C SER A 79 16.81 -21.53 1.55
N ALA A 80 15.81 -21.00 2.26
CA ALA A 80 14.72 -21.81 2.83
C ALA A 80 13.94 -22.56 1.74
N ILE A 81 13.61 -21.90 0.62
CA ILE A 81 12.95 -22.53 -0.53
C ILE A 81 13.86 -23.60 -1.16
N HIS A 82 15.14 -23.30 -1.36
CA HIS A 82 16.10 -24.23 -1.95
C HIS A 82 16.24 -25.51 -1.12
N VAL A 83 16.35 -25.39 0.21
CA VAL A 83 16.39 -26.54 1.12
C VAL A 83 15.06 -27.30 1.07
N ALA A 84 13.91 -26.61 1.13
CA ALA A 84 12.61 -27.27 1.10
C ALA A 84 12.35 -28.06 -0.20
N ILE A 85 12.77 -27.54 -1.35
CA ILE A 85 12.62 -28.20 -2.65
C ILE A 85 13.69 -29.29 -2.84
N GLY A 86 14.93 -29.02 -2.46
CA GLY A 86 16.04 -29.98 -2.58
C GLY A 86 15.82 -31.24 -1.76
N VAL A 87 15.21 -31.12 -0.57
CA VAL A 87 14.80 -32.27 0.26
C VAL A 87 13.69 -33.09 -0.42
N PHE A 88 12.85 -32.47 -1.25
CA PHE A 88 11.76 -33.15 -1.97
C PHE A 88 12.21 -33.90 -3.23
N LEU A 89 13.40 -33.62 -3.76
CA LEU A 89 13.96 -34.26 -4.97
C LEU A 89 14.98 -35.36 -4.67
N TYR A 90 15.33 -35.58 -3.41
CA TYR A 90 16.28 -36.60 -2.94
C TYR A 90 15.65 -37.67 -2.03
N VAL A 91 14.31 -37.72 -1.97
CA VAL A 91 13.50 -38.80 -1.36
C VAL A 91 12.65 -39.43 -2.46
#